data_AF-A0A382T8L7-F1
#
_entry.id   AF-A0A382T8L7-F1
#
_cell.length_a   1.000
_cell.length_b   1.000
_cell.length_c   1.000
_cell.angle_alpha   90.00
_cell.angle_beta   90.00
_cell.angle_gamma   90.00
#
_symmetry.space_group_name_H-M   'P 1'
#
loop_
_entity.id
_entity.type
_entity.pdbx_description
1 polymer ?
#
loop_
_entity_poly.entity_id
_entity_poly.type
_entity_poly.pdbx_seq_one_letter_code
_entity_poly.pdbx_strand_id
1 'polypeptide(L)'
;MEGIFITIPIFLIGLVLFLYFVPLGLWIQAGVSIGWGKIGMIKLVIMRIRKIPPKLIADGIINLHRAGLDFVTSEELETHFLASGNVANVVNALIAADKANIELDYKTATAIDL
;
A
#
# COMPACT_ATOMS: atom_id res chain seq x y z
N MET A 1 -40.87 -16.62 -9.07
CA MET A 1 -39.85 -16.29 -10.09
C MET A 1 -39.57 -14.78 -10.15
N GLU A 2 -40.53 -13.91 -9.86
CA GLU A 2 -40.37 -12.44 -9.91
C GLU A 2 -39.33 -11.88 -8.93
N GLY A 3 -39.26 -12.40 -7.70
CA GLY A 3 -38.26 -11.94 -6.72
C GLY A 3 -36.80 -12.17 -7.14
N ILE A 4 -36.51 -13.22 -7.92
CA ILE A 4 -35.16 -13.54 -8.39
C ILE A 4 -34.62 -12.46 -9.34
N PHE A 5 -35.48 -11.88 -10.17
CA PHE A 5 -35.11 -10.80 -11.09
C PHE A 5 -34.74 -9.50 -10.38
N ILE A 6 -35.18 -9.30 -9.12
CA ILE A 6 -34.84 -8.12 -8.32
C ILE A 6 -33.65 -8.41 -7.39
N THR A 7 -33.59 -9.60 -6.79
CA THR A 7 -32.53 -9.95 -5.84
C THR A 7 -31.17 -10.11 -6.51
N ILE A 8 -31.09 -10.73 -7.70
CA ILE A 8 -29.81 -10.96 -8.39
C ILE A 8 -29.09 -9.63 -8.73
N PRO A 9 -29.75 -8.63 -9.35
CA PRO A 9 -29.10 -7.35 -9.64
C PRO A 9 -28.63 -6.61 -8.37
N ILE A 10 -29.44 -6.60 -7.30
CA ILE A 10 -29.07 -5.96 -6.04
C ILE A 10 -27.83 -6.63 -5.44
N PHE A 11 -27.79 -7.96 -5.44
CA PHE A 11 -26.64 -8.72 -4.98
C PHE A 11 -25.40 -8.43 -5.83
N LEU A 12 -25.52 -8.43 -7.16
CA LEU A 12 -24.42 -8.11 -8.06
C LEU A 12 -23.88 -6.70 -7.84
N ILE A 13 -24.76 -5.70 -7.68
CA ILE A 13 -24.36 -4.31 -7.38
C ILE A 13 -23.62 -4.27 -6.04
N GLY A 14 -24.16 -4.90 -5.01
CA GLY A 14 -23.50 -5.00 -3.70
C GLY A 14 -22.12 -5.64 -3.79
N LEU A 15 -21.99 -6.73 -4.56
CA LEU A 15 -20.72 -7.42 -4.79
C LEU A 15 -19.71 -6.54 -5.53
N VAL A 16 -20.13 -5.84 -6.59
CA VAL A 16 -19.26 -4.93 -7.35
C VAL A 16 -18.77 -3.79 -6.47
N LEU A 17 -19.65 -3.19 -5.66
CA LEU A 17 -19.27 -2.13 -4.72
C LEU A 17 -18.29 -2.64 -3.66
N PHE A 18 -18.52 -3.83 -3.13
CA PHE A 18 -17.63 -4.47 -2.18
C PHE A 18 -16.23 -4.74 -2.78
N LEU A 19 -16.18 -5.36 -3.97
CA LEU A 19 -14.93 -5.66 -4.68
C LEU A 19 -14.18 -4.39 -5.14
N TYR A 20 -14.91 -3.31 -5.42
CA TYR A 20 -14.30 -2.02 -5.73
C TYR A 20 -13.61 -1.42 -4.49
N PHE A 21 -14.29 -1.49 -3.34
CA PHE A 21 -13.78 -0.89 -2.11
C PHE A 21 -12.64 -1.69 -1.49
N VAL A 22 -12.77 -3.01 -1.44
CA VAL A 22 -11.75 -3.91 -0.87
C VAL A 22 -10.70 -4.24 -1.94
N PRO A 23 -9.44 -3.80 -1.80
CA PRO A 23 -8.41 -4.04 -2.80
C PRO A 23 -7.83 -5.47 -2.69
N LEU A 24 -8.66 -6.48 -3.00
CA LEU A 24 -8.29 -7.91 -2.90
C LEU A 24 -7.05 -8.24 -3.74
N GLY A 25 -6.97 -7.71 -4.97
CA GLY A 25 -5.81 -7.96 -5.83
C GLY A 25 -4.50 -7.46 -5.22
N LEU A 26 -4.52 -6.29 -4.60
CA LEU A 26 -3.34 -5.72 -3.93
C LEU A 26 -2.98 -6.49 -2.66
N TRP A 27 -3.97 -6.94 -1.91
CA TRP A 27 -3.75 -7.78 -0.72
C TRP A 27 -3.07 -9.10 -1.08
N ILE A 28 -3.52 -9.77 -2.15
CA ILE A 28 -2.90 -10.99 -2.67
C ILE A 28 -1.47 -10.69 -3.16
N GLN A 29 -1.29 -9.62 -3.94
CA GLN A 29 0.04 -9.22 -4.45
C GLN A 29 1.03 -9.00 -3.30
N ALA A 30 0.62 -8.27 -2.25
CA ALA A 30 1.45 -8.04 -1.08
C ALA A 30 1.73 -9.36 -0.33
N GLY A 31 0.71 -10.18 -0.08
CA GLY A 31 0.86 -11.47 0.60
C GLY A 31 1.84 -12.43 -0.11
N VAL A 32 1.78 -12.50 -1.44
CA VAL A 32 2.70 -13.31 -2.24
C VAL A 32 4.10 -12.70 -2.32
N SER A 33 4.22 -11.37 -2.31
CA SER A 33 5.50 -10.69 -2.49
C SER A 33 6.37 -10.61 -1.24
N ILE A 34 5.75 -10.36 -0.07
CA ILE A 34 6.47 -10.10 1.20
C ILE A 34 5.97 -10.95 2.37
N GLY A 35 5.05 -11.88 2.12
CA GLY A 35 4.43 -12.75 3.12
C GLY A 35 3.07 -12.27 3.61
N TRP A 36 2.20 -13.23 3.93
CA TRP A 36 0.88 -12.97 4.49
C TRP A 36 1.00 -12.29 5.85
N GLY A 37 0.33 -11.14 6.00
CA GLY A 37 0.23 -10.42 7.28
C GLY A 37 1.01 -9.11 7.37
N LYS A 38 2.04 -8.87 6.54
CA LYS A 38 2.77 -7.58 6.55
C LYS A 38 1.90 -6.39 6.14
N ILE A 39 0.98 -6.61 5.19
CA ILE A 39 -0.05 -5.65 4.79
C ILE A 39 -1.41 -6.32 4.94
N GLY A 40 -2.10 -6.03 6.05
CA GLY A 40 -3.41 -6.58 6.34
C GLY A 40 -4.51 -6.03 5.43
N MET A 41 -5.55 -6.84 5.16
CA MET A 41 -6.70 -6.42 4.36
C MET A 41 -7.42 -5.21 4.98
N ILE A 42 -7.60 -5.22 6.30
CA ILE A 42 -8.20 -4.12 7.06
C ILE A 42 -7.38 -2.83 6.86
N LYS A 43 -6.05 -2.93 6.86
CA LYS A 43 -5.17 -1.77 6.68
C LYS A 43 -5.34 -1.14 5.30
N LEU A 44 -5.40 -1.95 4.25
CA LEU A 44 -5.64 -1.46 2.88
C LEU A 44 -7.00 -0.74 2.74
N VAL A 45 -8.02 -1.22 3.45
CA VAL A 45 -9.32 -0.56 3.53
C VAL A 45 -9.23 0.77 4.27
N ILE A 46 -8.54 0.80 5.43
CA ILE A 46 -8.29 2.03 6.21
C ILE A 46 -7.55 3.07 5.37
N MET A 47 -6.55 2.67 4.57
CA MET A 47 -5.85 3.58 3.66
C MET A 47 -6.82 4.28 2.71
N ARG A 48 -7.77 3.55 2.08
CA ARG A 48 -8.78 4.17 1.21
C ARG A 48 -9.67 5.16 1.96
N ILE A 49 -10.08 4.83 3.20
CA ILE A 49 -10.89 5.74 4.05
C ILE A 49 -10.12 7.03 4.33
N ARG A 50 -8.81 6.92 4.62
CA ARG A 50 -7.90 8.06 4.85
C ARG A 50 -7.48 8.78 3.57
N LYS A 51 -8.04 8.40 2.40
CA LYS A 51 -7.67 8.90 1.06
C LYS A 51 -6.19 8.68 0.69
N ILE A 52 -5.56 7.67 1.28
CA ILE A 52 -4.20 7.26 0.95
C ILE A 52 -4.29 6.20 -0.16
N PRO A 53 -3.56 6.34 -1.29
CA PRO A 53 -3.51 5.34 -2.36
C PRO A 53 -2.86 4.05 -1.84
N PRO A 54 -3.60 2.95 -1.64
CA PRO A 54 -3.03 1.75 -1.00
C PRO A 54 -1.94 1.11 -1.86
N LYS A 55 -2.08 1.23 -3.19
CA LYS A 55 -1.12 0.71 -4.16
C LYS A 55 0.26 1.36 -4.02
N LEU A 56 0.30 2.69 -3.85
CA LEU A 56 1.56 3.43 -3.71
C LEU A 56 2.34 2.95 -2.48
N ILE A 57 1.66 2.83 -1.34
CA ILE A 57 2.29 2.39 -0.08
C ILE A 57 2.70 0.92 -0.17
N ALA A 58 1.83 0.06 -0.69
CA ALA A 58 2.12 -1.36 -0.82
C ALA A 58 3.30 -1.64 -1.75
N ASP A 59 3.33 -1.02 -2.94
CA ASP A 59 4.44 -1.16 -3.88
C ASP A 59 5.76 -0.62 -3.25
N GLY A 60 5.69 0.49 -2.51
CA GLY A 60 6.82 1.02 -1.75
C GLY A 60 7.39 0.03 -0.73
N ILE A 61 6.53 -0.54 0.12
CA ILE A 61 6.94 -1.55 1.11
C ILE A 61 7.45 -2.82 0.46
N ILE A 62 6.83 -3.28 -0.63
CA ILE A 62 7.29 -4.47 -1.36
C ILE A 62 8.71 -4.23 -1.89
N ASN A 63 8.98 -3.06 -2.45
CA ASN A 63 10.29 -2.72 -2.98
C ASN A 63 11.36 -2.59 -1.89
N LEU A 64 11.03 -1.93 -0.78
CA LEU A 64 11.93 -1.82 0.38
C LEU A 64 12.24 -3.20 0.96
N HIS A 65 11.23 -4.05 1.13
CA HIS A 65 11.42 -5.42 1.63
C HIS A 65 12.31 -6.26 0.72
N ARG A 66 12.12 -6.15 -0.61
CA ARG A 66 12.97 -6.83 -1.60
C ARG A 66 14.40 -6.31 -1.63
N ALA A 67 14.63 -5.06 -1.21
CA ALA A 67 15.96 -4.50 -1.03
C ALA A 67 16.59 -4.85 0.33
N GLY A 68 15.88 -5.55 1.22
CA GLY A 68 16.36 -5.85 2.57
C GLY A 68 16.17 -4.69 3.57
N LEU A 69 15.49 -3.61 3.16
CA LEU A 69 15.22 -2.42 3.97
C LEU A 69 13.94 -2.59 4.79
N ASP A 70 13.91 -3.64 5.62
CA ASP A 70 12.73 -4.06 6.41
C ASP A 70 12.41 -3.14 7.60
N PHE A 71 13.27 -2.17 7.88
CA PHE A 71 13.10 -1.25 9.01
C PHE A 71 12.02 -0.19 8.77
N VAL A 72 11.67 0.08 7.51
CA VAL A 72 10.64 1.08 7.15
C VAL A 72 9.26 0.45 7.21
N THR A 73 8.38 1.08 7.98
CA THR A 73 7.00 0.62 8.17
C THR A 73 6.03 1.27 7.17
N SER A 74 4.88 0.64 6.94
CA SER A 74 3.84 1.23 6.07
C SER A 74 3.22 2.48 6.71
N GLU A 75 3.14 2.53 8.03
CA GLU A 75 2.67 3.68 8.82
C GLU A 75 3.53 4.92 8.58
N GLU A 76 4.84 4.74 8.47
CA GLU A 76 5.78 5.82 8.16
C GLU A 76 5.57 6.36 6.75
N LEU A 77 5.42 5.48 5.75
CA LEU A 77 5.13 5.89 4.37
C LEU A 77 3.75 6.58 4.26
N GLU A 78 2.75 6.06 4.96
CA GLU A 78 1.41 6.68 5.06
C GLU A 78 1.51 8.09 5.66
N THR A 79 2.29 8.26 6.72
CA THR A 79 2.48 9.55 7.40
C THR A 79 3.17 10.54 6.47
N HIS A 80 4.22 10.12 5.77
CA HIS A 80 4.91 10.96 4.81
C HIS A 80 4.00 11.35 3.62
N PHE A 81 3.18 10.42 3.11
CA PHE A 81 2.18 10.74 2.09
C PHE A 81 1.16 11.78 2.59
N LEU A 82 0.68 11.63 3.82
CA LEU A 82 -0.26 12.60 4.42
C LEU A 82 0.38 13.97 4.66
N ALA A 83 1.69 14.01 4.89
CA ALA A 83 2.47 15.24 4.91
C ALA A 83 2.70 15.83 3.50
N SER A 84 2.05 15.28 2.47
CA SER A 84 2.18 15.67 1.05
C SER A 84 3.58 15.43 0.46
N GLY A 85 4.37 14.54 1.05
CA GLY A 85 5.67 14.13 0.53
C GLY A 85 5.59 13.04 -0.54
N ASN A 86 6.67 12.85 -1.28
CA ASN A 86 6.77 11.91 -2.37
C ASN A 86 7.34 10.54 -1.91
N VAL A 87 6.43 9.65 -1.52
CA VAL A 87 6.75 8.28 -1.12
C VAL A 87 7.58 7.52 -2.16
N ALA A 88 7.28 7.66 -3.44
CA ALA A 88 7.95 6.89 -4.48
C ALA A 88 9.43 7.30 -4.61
N ASN A 89 9.70 8.59 -4.52
CA ASN A 89 11.06 9.07 -4.60
C ASN A 89 11.88 8.67 -3.35
N VAL A 90 11.31 8.80 -2.14
CA VAL A 90 11.98 8.40 -0.89
C VAL A 90 12.34 6.92 -0.91
N VAL A 91 11.41 6.05 -1.35
CA VAL A 91 11.67 4.61 -1.50
C VAL A 91 12.82 4.36 -2.48
N ASN A 92 12.82 5.03 -3.63
CA ASN A 92 13.87 4.87 -4.63
C ASN A 92 15.24 5.36 -4.12
N ALA A 93 15.26 6.48 -3.41
CA ALA A 93 16.47 7.06 -2.81
C ALA A 93 17.08 6.13 -1.76
N LEU A 94 16.26 5.55 -0.88
CA LEU A 94 16.71 4.57 0.12
C LEU A 94 17.31 3.32 -0.54
N ILE A 95 16.65 2.77 -1.55
CA ILE A 95 17.16 1.60 -2.29
C ILE A 95 18.46 1.95 -3.05
N ALA A 96 18.56 3.15 -3.62
CA ALA A 96 19.75 3.60 -4.32
C ALA A 96 20.93 3.83 -3.36
N ALA A 97 20.69 4.43 -2.21
CA ALA A 97 21.69 4.66 -1.17
C ALA A 97 22.25 3.34 -0.63
N ASP A 98 21.36 2.37 -0.32
CA ASP A 98 21.76 1.02 0.12
C ASP A 98 22.64 0.32 -0.92
N LYS A 99 22.23 0.35 -2.20
CA LYS A 99 23.04 -0.20 -3.31
C LYS A 99 24.37 0.52 -3.52
N ALA A 100 24.44 1.82 -3.22
CA ALA A 100 25.65 2.63 -3.29
C ALA A 100 26.50 2.56 -2.01
N ASN A 101 26.07 1.78 -1.01
CA ASN A 101 26.70 1.67 0.30
C ASN A 101 26.84 3.03 1.02
N ILE A 102 25.83 3.88 0.85
CA ILE A 102 25.70 5.19 1.51
C ILE A 102 24.69 5.03 2.65
N GLU A 103 25.10 5.37 3.87
CA GLU A 103 24.19 5.39 5.02
C GLU A 103 23.16 6.52 4.85
N LEU A 104 21.90 6.13 4.63
CA LEU A 104 20.76 7.05 4.53
C LEU A 104 19.63 6.56 5.43
N ASP A 105 19.30 7.35 6.45
CA ASP A 105 18.16 7.07 7.33
C ASP A 105 16.84 7.53 6.68
N TYR A 106 15.76 6.82 7.00
CA TYR A 106 14.40 7.14 6.52
C TYR A 106 14.00 8.58 6.86
N LYS A 107 14.35 9.07 8.06
CA LYS A 107 14.03 10.44 8.48
C LYS A 107 14.75 11.48 7.64
N THR A 108 16.00 11.22 7.28
CA THR A 108 16.77 12.13 6.42
C THR A 108 16.22 12.13 4.99
N ALA A 109 15.91 10.95 4.45
CA ALA A 109 15.32 10.83 3.12
C ALA A 109 13.98 11.56 3.01
N THR A 110 13.10 11.40 4.01
CA THR A 110 11.79 12.08 4.05
C THR A 110 11.88 13.58 4.32
N ALA A 111 12.87 14.04 5.09
CA ALA A 111 13.05 15.46 5.38
C ALA A 111 13.48 16.28 4.15
N ILE A 112 14.20 15.65 3.22
CA ILE A 112 14.71 16.29 2.00
C ILE A 112 13.74 16.06 0.82
N ASP A 113 12.71 15.21 1.00
CA ASP A 113 11.76 14.80 -0.05
C ASP A 113 12.49 14.35 -1.33
N LEU A 114 13.56 13.57 -1.13
CA LEU A 114 14.37 13.00 -2.21
C LEU A 114 13.52 12.18 -3.15
#